data_AF-A0A9J7LW43-F1
#
_entry.id   AF-A0A9J7LW43-F1
#
_cell.length_a   1.000
_cell.length_b   1.000
_cell.length_c   1.000
_cell.angle_alpha   90.00
_cell.angle_beta   90.00
_cell.angle_gamma   90.00
#
_symmetry.space_group_name_H-M   'P 1'
#
loop_
_entity.id
_entity.type
_entity.pdbx_description
1 polymer ?
#
loop_
_entity_poly.entity_id
_entity_poly.type
_entity_poly.pdbx_seq_one_letter_code
_entity_poly.pdbx_strand_id
1 'polypeptide(L)'
;MEITGTTFSSQVIDSSANDGGSRRRRSADVSGYPLDYETTIREDLHVNGTVQIIVVTDIFSTGPSYNVTILKGNEARHFTIKDDTPDNRLAAAAPSPAPLPWMTVEGLSFVTCDDDTPTPSPDLNIAGTESFEVTTTTVLLSIDSEVDYEIAQEYTLILDVQDYGASPPRTGTVVIKLRAQAQGEGFI
;
A
#
# COMPACT_ATOMS: atom_id res chain seq x y z
N MET A 1 -20.63 -3.92 -20.37
CA MET A 1 -19.37 -4.48 -19.84
C MET A 1 -19.22 -3.88 -18.47
N GLU A 2 -19.67 -4.62 -17.47
CA GLU A 2 -19.78 -4.15 -16.09
C GLU A 2 -18.40 -4.14 -15.45
N ILE A 3 -17.95 -2.96 -15.02
CA ILE A 3 -16.89 -2.83 -14.03
C ILE A 3 -17.61 -2.66 -12.70
N THR A 4 -17.77 -3.77 -11.99
CA THR A 4 -18.29 -3.81 -10.62
C THR A 4 -17.23 -3.29 -9.66
N GLY A 5 -17.05 -1.96 -9.63
CA GLY A 5 -16.48 -1.27 -8.48
C GLY A 5 -17.61 -1.01 -7.49
N THR A 6 -17.64 -1.73 -6.37
CA THR A 6 -18.61 -1.47 -5.30
C THR A 6 -18.34 -0.10 -4.67
N THR A 7 -19.18 0.87 -5.00
CA THR A 7 -19.29 2.15 -4.29
C THR A 7 -19.97 1.96 -2.92
N PHE A 8 -19.66 2.88 -1.99
CA PHE A 8 -20.30 3.21 -0.69
C PHE A 8 -19.73 2.49 0.55
N SER A 9 -19.28 3.21 1.57
CA SER A 9 -20.12 4.05 2.43
C SER A 9 -19.42 5.33 2.94
N SER A 10 -20.01 6.48 2.63
CA SER A 10 -19.76 7.76 3.30
C SER A 10 -20.15 7.68 4.78
N GLN A 11 -19.21 7.44 5.70
CA GLN A 11 -19.38 7.75 7.13
C GLN A 11 -18.02 7.83 7.85
N VAL A 12 -17.23 8.87 7.60
CA VAL A 12 -16.21 9.30 8.59
C VAL A 12 -16.13 10.83 8.64
N ILE A 13 -17.27 11.52 8.66
CA ILE A 13 -17.36 12.87 9.21
C ILE A 13 -18.74 12.97 9.87
N ASP A 14 -18.81 12.69 11.17
CA ASP A 14 -19.69 13.39 12.09
C ASP A 14 -19.34 13.01 13.53
N SER A 15 -18.76 13.96 14.23
CA SER A 15 -18.59 13.98 15.68
C SER A 15 -19.90 14.44 16.33
N SER A 16 -20.60 13.54 17.05
CA SER A 16 -21.50 13.91 18.15
C SER A 16 -22.08 12.70 18.90
N ALA A 17 -21.60 12.53 20.14
CA ALA A 17 -22.25 12.04 21.37
C ALA A 17 -23.40 11.00 21.36
N ASN A 18 -23.18 9.95 22.17
CA ASN A 18 -24.12 9.12 22.94
C ASN A 18 -25.35 8.52 22.23
N ASP A 19 -25.35 7.18 22.05
CA ASP A 19 -26.46 6.35 22.57
C ASP A 19 -26.01 4.89 22.77
N GLY A 20 -26.47 4.29 23.87
CA GLY A 20 -26.17 2.91 24.23
C GLY A 20 -26.99 1.92 23.41
N GLY A 21 -26.34 0.90 22.84
CA GLY A 21 -27.08 -0.12 22.10
C GLY A 21 -26.20 -1.23 21.55
N SER A 22 -26.46 -2.45 22.00
CA SER A 22 -25.72 -3.67 21.70
C SER A 22 -25.65 -4.05 20.20
N ARG A 23 -24.53 -4.72 19.86
CA ARG A 23 -24.29 -5.63 18.69
C ARG A 23 -23.75 -5.00 17.40
N ARG A 24 -22.44 -5.16 17.23
CA ARG A 24 -21.77 -6.07 16.27
C ARG A 24 -20.27 -5.97 16.55
N ARG A 25 -19.57 -7.09 16.72
CA ARG A 25 -18.11 -7.10 16.67
C ARG A 25 -17.72 -6.71 15.24
N ARG A 26 -17.70 -5.40 14.92
CA ARG A 26 -16.81 -4.90 13.88
C ARG A 26 -15.43 -5.24 14.41
N SER A 27 -14.73 -6.09 13.69
CA SER A 27 -13.35 -6.43 13.97
C SER A 27 -12.60 -5.10 13.99
N ALA A 28 -12.38 -4.55 15.19
CA ALA A 28 -11.31 -3.60 15.37
C ALA A 28 -10.08 -4.44 15.04
N ASP A 29 -9.57 -4.26 13.83
CA ASP A 29 -8.23 -4.69 13.51
C ASP A 29 -7.28 -4.06 14.55
N VAL A 30 -6.11 -4.66 14.75
CA VAL A 30 -5.19 -4.42 15.88
C VAL A 30 -4.83 -2.93 16.10
N SER A 31 -5.16 -2.07 15.15
CA SER A 31 -5.04 -0.60 15.19
C SER A 31 -6.03 0.14 16.10
N GLY A 32 -7.20 -0.42 16.42
CA GLY A 32 -8.28 0.29 17.13
C GLY A 32 -9.09 1.26 16.26
N TYR A 33 -8.80 1.30 14.96
CA TYR A 33 -9.50 2.07 13.93
C TYR A 33 -10.25 1.12 12.98
N PRO A 34 -11.32 1.56 12.29
CA PRO A 34 -11.96 0.74 11.26
C PRO A 34 -10.97 0.48 10.11
N LEU A 35 -11.04 -0.71 9.51
CA LEU A 35 -10.24 -1.05 8.33
C LEU A 35 -10.86 -0.41 7.08
N ASP A 36 -10.07 0.35 6.32
CA ASP A 36 -10.52 1.01 5.09
C ASP A 36 -10.16 0.19 3.84
N TYR A 37 -8.95 -0.37 3.81
CA TYR A 37 -8.45 -1.17 2.69
C TYR A 37 -7.86 -2.49 3.18
N GLU A 38 -8.12 -3.56 2.43
CA GLU A 38 -7.42 -4.83 2.56
C GLU A 38 -6.95 -5.27 1.16
N THR A 39 -5.64 -5.48 1.00
CA THR A 39 -5.06 -5.89 -0.28
C THR A 39 -3.91 -6.87 -0.09
N THR A 40 -3.56 -7.55 -1.18
CA THR A 40 -2.46 -8.50 -1.26
C THR A 40 -1.32 -7.90 -2.06
N ILE A 41 -0.09 -8.11 -1.61
CA ILE A 41 1.13 -7.66 -2.28
C ILE A 41 1.90 -8.90 -2.68
N ARG A 42 2.28 -9.00 -3.95
CA ARG A 42 3.20 -10.03 -4.40
C ARG A 42 4.62 -9.60 -4.04
N GLU A 43 5.44 -10.51 -3.53
CA GLU A 43 6.84 -10.20 -3.22
C GLU A 43 7.67 -9.83 -4.45
N ASP A 44 7.27 -10.28 -5.64
CA ASP A 44 7.89 -9.88 -6.91
C ASP A 44 7.40 -8.52 -7.44
N LEU A 45 6.63 -7.77 -6.65
CA LEU A 45 6.25 -6.40 -6.99
C LEU A 45 7.48 -5.48 -6.90
N HIS A 46 8.01 -5.13 -8.06
CA HIS A 46 9.13 -4.20 -8.20
C HIS A 46 8.93 -2.86 -7.47
N VAL A 47 10.06 -2.23 -7.10
CA VAL A 47 10.09 -0.86 -6.55
C VAL A 47 9.37 0.10 -7.49
N ASN A 48 8.60 1.02 -6.91
CA ASN A 48 7.60 1.90 -7.52
C ASN A 48 6.27 1.24 -7.89
N GLY A 49 6.17 -0.09 -7.89
CA GLY A 49 4.93 -0.80 -8.13
C GLY A 49 3.81 -0.33 -7.20
N THR A 50 2.60 -0.15 -7.76
CA THR A 50 1.44 0.32 -7.00
C THR A 50 0.80 -0.83 -6.23
N VAL A 51 0.72 -0.67 -4.91
CA VAL A 51 0.04 -1.57 -3.97
C VAL A 51 -1.45 -1.25 -3.91
N GLN A 52 -1.80 0.02 -3.72
CA GLN A 52 -3.18 0.48 -3.54
C GLN A 52 -3.33 1.94 -3.98
N ILE A 53 -4.49 2.27 -4.55
CA ILE A 53 -4.90 3.66 -4.80
C ILE A 53 -5.81 4.09 -3.65
N ILE A 54 -5.46 5.19 -2.97
CA ILE A 54 -6.17 5.69 -1.78
C ILE A 54 -6.82 7.02 -2.13
N VAL A 55 -8.07 7.22 -1.72
CA VAL A 55 -8.74 8.53 -1.85
C VAL A 55 -8.42 9.36 -0.62
N VAL A 56 -7.87 10.57 -0.80
CA VAL A 56 -7.47 11.48 0.30
C VAL A 56 -8.30 12.74 0.38
N THR A 57 -9.24 12.92 -0.56
CA THR A 57 -10.12 14.09 -0.63
C THR A 57 -11.49 13.87 0.01
N ASP A 58 -12.16 14.96 0.35
CA ASP A 58 -13.57 15.01 0.69
C ASP A 58 -14.32 15.91 -0.32
N ILE A 59 -15.64 15.73 -0.42
CA ILE A 59 -16.53 16.45 -1.35
C ILE A 59 -16.61 17.96 -1.10
N PHE A 60 -16.04 18.44 0.01
CA PHE A 60 -16.01 19.85 0.41
C PHE A 60 -14.63 20.50 0.31
N SER A 61 -13.62 19.78 -0.19
CA SER A 61 -12.25 20.26 -0.30
C SER A 61 -12.05 20.97 -1.64
N THR A 62 -11.58 22.21 -1.63
CA THR A 62 -11.24 22.95 -2.85
C THR A 62 -9.73 23.18 -2.92
N GLY A 63 -9.03 22.44 -3.78
CA GLY A 63 -7.64 22.71 -4.13
C GLY A 63 -6.63 21.66 -3.66
N PRO A 64 -5.42 21.68 -4.26
CA PRO A 64 -4.37 20.68 -4.00
C PRO A 64 -3.52 21.08 -2.79
N SER A 65 -3.71 20.40 -1.66
CA SER A 65 -2.68 20.26 -0.61
C SER A 65 -3.20 19.29 0.44
N TYR A 66 -2.74 18.04 0.35
CA TYR A 66 -2.89 17.09 1.43
C TYR A 66 -1.51 16.75 1.98
N ASN A 67 -1.45 16.50 3.28
CA ASN A 67 -0.28 15.88 3.89
C ASN A 67 -0.69 14.50 4.39
N VAL A 68 -0.10 13.47 3.80
CA VAL A 68 -0.33 12.07 4.18
C VAL A 68 0.84 11.65 5.05
N THR A 69 0.57 11.26 6.29
CA THR A 69 1.59 10.78 7.22
C THR A 69 1.36 9.32 7.55
N ILE A 70 2.33 8.45 7.26
CA ILE A 70 2.33 7.07 7.75
C ILE A 70 2.73 7.11 9.23
N LEU A 71 1.78 6.84 10.10
CA LEU A 71 1.97 6.85 11.56
C LEU A 71 2.61 5.56 12.07
N LYS A 72 2.30 4.42 11.43
CA LYS A 72 2.71 3.08 11.88
C LYS A 72 2.66 2.07 10.73
N GLY A 73 3.42 0.97 10.87
CA GLY A 73 3.35 -0.20 10.00
C GLY A 73 4.35 -0.19 8.83
N ASN A 74 5.16 0.86 8.76
CA ASN A 74 6.21 1.06 7.75
C ASN A 74 7.60 1.19 8.40
N GLU A 75 7.83 0.51 9.52
CA GLU A 75 9.09 0.59 10.27
C GLU A 75 10.30 0.10 9.44
N ALA A 76 10.07 -0.76 8.46
CA ALA A 76 11.07 -1.26 7.53
C ALA A 76 11.23 -0.43 6.24
N ARG A 77 10.40 0.62 6.05
CA ARG A 77 10.43 1.50 4.86
C ARG A 77 10.18 0.76 3.54
N HIS A 78 9.24 -0.20 3.54
CA HIS A 78 8.81 -0.86 2.30
C HIS A 78 7.83 -0.03 1.49
N PHE A 79 7.14 0.92 2.10
CA PHE A 79 6.05 1.65 1.48
C PHE A 79 6.31 3.15 1.42
N THR A 80 5.84 3.78 0.35
CA THR A 80 5.88 5.22 0.14
C THR A 80 4.57 5.72 -0.44
N ILE A 81 4.30 7.02 -0.29
CA ILE A 81 3.11 7.67 -0.85
C ILE A 81 3.52 8.60 -2.00
N LYS A 82 2.82 8.49 -3.12
CA LYS A 82 3.05 9.32 -4.30
C LYS A 82 1.74 9.93 -4.81
N ASP A 83 1.85 11.09 -5.46
CA ASP A 83 0.72 11.66 -6.20
C ASP A 83 0.22 10.68 -7.27
N ASP A 84 -1.09 10.59 -7.46
CA ASP A 84 -1.70 9.80 -8.52
C ASP A 84 -1.65 10.54 -9.87
N THR A 85 -0.44 10.62 -10.44
CA THR A 85 -0.17 11.24 -11.75
C THR A 85 0.09 10.19 -12.84
N PRO A 86 -0.08 10.55 -14.12
CA PRO A 86 0.32 9.68 -15.23
C PRO A 86 1.78 9.23 -15.14
N ASP A 87 2.70 10.11 -14.75
CA ASP A 87 4.13 9.77 -14.64
C ASP A 87 4.40 8.76 -13.53
N ASN A 88 3.78 8.92 -12.36
CA ASN A 88 3.91 7.96 -11.27
C ASN A 88 3.26 6.61 -11.61
N ARG A 89 2.13 6.61 -12.35
CA ARG A 89 1.53 5.37 -12.86
C ARG A 89 2.39 4.67 -13.90
N LEU A 90 3.09 5.42 -14.76
CA LEU A 90 4.03 4.87 -15.72
C LEU A 90 5.27 4.29 -15.02
N ALA A 91 5.75 4.94 -13.97
CA ALA A 91 6.85 4.44 -13.14
C ALA A 91 6.49 3.16 -12.37
N ALA A 92 5.21 2.94 -12.08
CA ALA A 92 4.69 1.72 -11.44
C ALA A 92 4.45 0.56 -12.43
N ALA A 93 4.66 0.77 -13.73
CA ALA A 93 4.53 -0.28 -14.71
C ALA A 93 5.70 -1.27 -14.58
N ALA A 94 5.38 -2.57 -14.62
CA ALA A 94 6.38 -3.63 -14.47
C ALA A 94 7.54 -3.44 -15.46
N PRO A 95 8.81 -3.56 -15.00
CA PRO A 95 9.95 -3.47 -15.87
C PRO A 95 9.92 -4.61 -16.90
N SER A 96 10.53 -4.38 -18.06
CA SER A 96 10.73 -5.44 -19.03
C SER A 96 11.54 -6.58 -18.38
N PRO A 97 11.14 -7.85 -18.54
CA PRO A 97 11.93 -8.96 -18.04
C PRO A 97 13.36 -8.90 -18.58
N ALA A 98 14.35 -9.08 -17.71
CA ALA A 98 15.72 -9.24 -18.13
C ALA A 98 15.86 -10.54 -18.95
N PRO A 99 16.71 -10.59 -19.99
CA PRO A 99 17.02 -11.83 -20.67
C PRO A 99 17.60 -12.83 -19.68
N LEU A 100 17.02 -14.03 -19.63
CA LEU A 100 17.55 -15.11 -18.81
C LEU A 100 18.94 -15.51 -19.32
N PRO A 101 19.92 -15.78 -18.44
CA PRO A 101 21.22 -16.31 -18.86
C PRO A 101 21.08 -17.78 -19.29
N TRP A 102 21.86 -18.17 -20.30
CA TRP A 102 21.85 -19.51 -20.86
C TRP A 102 23.27 -20.09 -20.84
N MET A 103 23.37 -21.38 -20.56
CA MET A 103 24.58 -22.15 -20.76
C MET A 103 24.35 -23.28 -21.76
N THR A 104 25.36 -23.59 -22.57
CA THR A 104 25.31 -24.74 -23.48
C THR A 104 26.24 -25.82 -23.00
N VAL A 105 25.70 -27.01 -22.75
CA VAL A 105 26.45 -28.21 -22.37
C VAL A 105 26.17 -29.28 -23.43
N GLU A 106 27.22 -29.74 -24.11
CA GLU A 106 27.13 -30.78 -25.16
C GLU A 106 26.11 -30.47 -26.28
N GLY A 107 25.93 -29.20 -26.62
CA GLY A 107 24.99 -28.76 -27.66
C GLY A 107 23.53 -28.61 -27.21
N LEU A 108 23.24 -28.87 -25.93
CA LEU A 108 21.95 -28.58 -25.30
C LEU A 108 22.04 -27.25 -24.54
N SER A 109 21.04 -26.39 -24.70
CA SER A 109 20.97 -25.09 -24.01
C SER A 109 20.07 -25.19 -22.78
N PHE A 110 20.57 -24.71 -21.66
CA PHE A 110 19.89 -24.66 -20.38
C PHE A 110 19.82 -23.22 -19.90
N VAL A 111 18.70 -22.84 -19.31
CA VAL A 111 18.61 -21.60 -18.53
C VAL A 111 19.37 -21.81 -17.24
N THR A 112 20.27 -20.89 -16.90
CA THR A 112 20.95 -20.89 -15.61
C THR A 112 20.20 -19.98 -14.66
N CYS A 113 19.94 -20.45 -13.45
CA CYS A 113 19.49 -19.61 -12.34
C CYS A 113 20.69 -19.37 -11.42
N ASP A 114 20.81 -18.17 -10.86
CA ASP A 114 21.74 -17.96 -9.76
C ASP A 114 21.11 -18.60 -8.51
N ASP A 115 21.79 -19.59 -7.93
CA ASP A 115 21.33 -20.37 -6.76
C ASP A 115 21.53 -19.62 -5.43
N ASP A 116 21.95 -18.35 -5.47
CA ASP A 116 22.05 -17.52 -4.29
C ASP A 116 20.65 -17.12 -3.84
N THR A 117 19.98 -18.04 -3.14
CA THR A 117 18.87 -17.69 -2.26
C THR A 117 19.47 -16.99 -1.05
N PRO A 118 19.40 -15.65 -0.96
CA PRO A 118 19.87 -14.97 0.23
C PRO A 118 19.11 -15.56 1.42
N THR A 119 19.83 -15.88 2.49
CA THR A 119 19.15 -16.26 3.73
C THR A 119 18.31 -15.07 4.18
N PRO A 120 16.99 -15.26 4.42
CA PRO A 120 16.13 -14.16 4.82
C PRO A 120 16.70 -13.52 6.09
N SER A 121 16.92 -12.21 6.03
CA SER A 121 17.37 -11.39 7.16
C SER A 121 16.18 -10.59 7.68
N PRO A 122 15.98 -10.50 9.00
CA PRO A 122 14.88 -9.71 9.56
C PRO A 122 15.00 -8.25 9.11
N ASP A 123 13.85 -7.65 8.84
CA ASP A 123 13.77 -6.24 8.49
C ASP A 123 14.28 -5.35 9.62
N LEU A 124 14.80 -4.19 9.21
CA LEU A 124 15.11 -3.13 10.15
C LEU A 124 13.82 -2.59 10.76
N ASN A 125 13.83 -2.39 12.08
CA ASN A 125 12.71 -1.76 12.79
C ASN A 125 13.04 -0.29 13.07
N ILE A 126 12.94 0.54 12.05
CA ILE A 126 13.19 1.99 12.14
C ILE A 126 11.91 2.68 12.59
N ALA A 127 11.81 2.95 13.90
CA ALA A 127 10.68 3.69 14.45
C ALA A 127 10.60 5.12 13.88
N GLY A 128 9.38 5.61 13.68
CA GLY A 128 9.11 7.00 13.29
C GLY A 128 8.13 7.10 12.12
N THR A 129 7.56 8.29 11.97
CA THR A 129 6.55 8.60 10.96
C THR A 129 7.19 9.16 9.69
N GLU A 130 6.55 8.97 8.54
CA GLU A 130 6.93 9.59 7.26
C GLU A 130 5.77 10.41 6.73
N SER A 131 6.05 11.65 6.33
CA SER A 131 5.05 12.59 5.81
C SER A 131 5.32 12.90 4.34
N PHE A 132 4.25 12.95 3.57
CA PHE A 132 4.28 13.14 2.13
C PHE A 132 3.29 14.24 1.76
N GLU A 133 3.80 15.33 1.20
CA GLU A 133 2.95 16.37 0.60
C GLU A 133 2.47 15.88 -0.77
N VAL A 134 1.15 15.89 -0.97
CA VAL A 134 0.50 15.46 -2.20
C VAL A 134 -0.51 16.50 -2.66
N THR A 135 -0.67 16.58 -3.97
CA THR A 135 -1.51 17.57 -4.65
C THR A 135 -2.74 16.95 -5.30
N THR A 136 -2.76 15.64 -5.46
CA THR A 136 -3.84 14.87 -6.07
C THR A 136 -4.90 14.44 -5.05
N THR A 137 -6.12 14.19 -5.52
CA THR A 137 -7.24 13.74 -4.67
C THR A 137 -7.21 12.24 -4.37
N THR A 138 -6.40 11.51 -5.12
CA THR A 138 -6.03 10.12 -4.91
C THR A 138 -4.52 10.02 -4.82
N VAL A 139 -4.00 9.11 -4.01
CA VAL A 139 -2.57 8.83 -3.91
C VAL A 139 -2.28 7.37 -4.21
N LEU A 140 -1.05 7.09 -4.61
CA LEU A 140 -0.54 5.74 -4.80
C LEU A 140 0.26 5.35 -3.56
N LEU A 141 -0.17 4.27 -2.89
CA LEU A 141 0.70 3.51 -2.01
C LEU A 141 1.59 2.64 -2.90
N SER A 142 2.89 2.88 -2.86
CA SER A 142 3.87 2.21 -3.73
C SER A 142 4.94 1.48 -2.91
N ILE A 143 5.57 0.48 -3.53
CA ILE A 143 6.77 -0.16 -3.01
C ILE A 143 7.96 0.81 -3.10
N ASP A 144 8.67 0.99 -2.00
CA ASP A 144 9.92 1.76 -1.90
C ASP A 144 11.12 0.81 -1.72
N SER A 145 10.92 -0.30 -1.00
CA SER A 145 11.87 -1.40 -0.91
C SER A 145 11.14 -2.74 -0.95
N GLU A 146 11.80 -3.77 -1.49
CA GLU A 146 11.23 -5.10 -1.72
C GLU A 146 10.66 -5.69 -0.42
N VAL A 147 9.54 -6.41 -0.52
CA VAL A 147 8.92 -7.14 0.59
C VAL A 147 9.27 -8.61 0.48
N ASP A 148 9.44 -9.29 1.61
CA ASP A 148 9.77 -10.70 1.68
C ASP A 148 8.72 -11.43 2.53
N TYR A 149 8.02 -12.41 1.95
CA TYR A 149 6.96 -13.16 2.63
C TYR A 149 7.50 -13.97 3.82
N GLU A 150 8.71 -14.52 3.71
CA GLU A 150 9.37 -15.28 4.78
C GLU A 150 9.73 -14.40 5.98
N ILE A 151 9.89 -13.09 5.77
CA ILE A 151 10.16 -12.11 6.83
C ILE A 151 8.87 -11.58 7.45
N ALA A 152 7.93 -11.11 6.63
CA ALA A 152 6.70 -10.49 7.11
C ALA A 152 5.51 -10.77 6.17
N GLN A 153 4.56 -11.54 6.68
CA GLN A 153 3.36 -11.95 5.93
C GLN A 153 2.26 -10.88 5.93
N GLU A 154 2.30 -9.95 6.88
CA GLU A 154 1.24 -8.96 7.07
C GLU A 154 1.81 -7.62 7.56
N TYR A 155 1.26 -6.53 7.01
CA TYR A 155 1.50 -5.17 7.46
C TYR A 155 0.17 -4.47 7.73
N THR A 156 0.10 -3.70 8.82
CA THR A 156 -1.05 -2.83 9.11
C THR A 156 -0.57 -1.38 9.11
N LEU A 157 -0.81 -0.67 8.02
CA LEU A 157 -0.49 0.74 7.89
C LEU A 157 -1.60 1.59 8.51
N ILE A 158 -1.20 2.59 9.29
CA ILE A 158 -2.10 3.63 9.79
C ILE A 158 -1.62 4.96 9.24
N LEU A 159 -2.47 5.62 8.45
CA LEU A 159 -2.18 6.89 7.81
C LEU A 159 -3.04 7.98 8.45
N ASP A 160 -2.43 9.15 8.69
CA ASP A 160 -3.13 10.41 8.95
C ASP A 160 -3.14 11.25 7.67
N VAL A 161 -4.30 11.73 7.27
CA VAL A 161 -4.49 12.58 6.10
C VAL A 161 -4.94 13.94 6.58
N GLN A 162 -4.13 14.96 6.34
CA GLN A 162 -4.48 16.35 6.63
C GLN A 162 -4.86 17.04 5.34
N ASP A 163 -6.08 17.58 5.30
CA ASP A 163 -6.60 18.38 4.20
C ASP A 163 -6.52 19.86 4.58
N TYR A 164 -5.56 20.56 3.98
CA TYR A 164 -5.37 22.00 4.15
C TYR A 164 -6.25 22.83 3.18
N GLY A 165 -6.89 22.18 2.21
CA GLY A 165 -7.85 22.80 1.30
C GLY A 165 -9.22 23.03 1.92
N ALA A 166 -9.53 22.36 3.04
CA ALA A 166 -10.72 22.62 3.84
C ALA A 166 -10.54 23.81 4.80
N SER A 167 -11.63 24.52 5.08
CA SER A 167 -11.68 25.59 6.08
C SER A 167 -12.79 25.32 7.11
N PRO A 168 -12.45 24.97 8.37
CA PRO A 168 -11.11 24.75 8.89
C PRO A 168 -10.44 23.48 8.30
N PRO A 169 -9.09 23.34 8.40
CA PRO A 169 -8.40 22.13 7.96
C PRO A 169 -9.01 20.88 8.59
N ARG A 170 -9.11 19.81 7.81
CA ARG A 170 -9.71 18.54 8.23
C ARG A 170 -8.64 17.47 8.34
N THR A 171 -8.91 16.49 9.20
CA THR A 171 -8.05 15.32 9.35
C THR A 171 -8.88 14.05 9.21
N GLY A 172 -8.28 13.02 8.62
CA GLY A 172 -8.87 11.70 8.46
C GLY A 172 -7.83 10.62 8.73
N THR A 173 -8.27 9.47 9.23
CA THR A 173 -7.39 8.31 9.42
C THR A 173 -7.75 7.26 8.39
N VAL A 174 -6.74 6.66 7.76
CA VAL A 174 -6.89 5.52 6.83
C VAL A 174 -6.09 4.35 7.36
N VAL A 175 -6.74 3.19 7.50
CA VAL A 175 -6.10 1.92 7.90
C VAL A 175 -6.07 0.97 6.73
N ILE A 176 -4.88 0.43 6.46
CA ILE A 176 -4.63 -0.47 5.35
C ILE A 176 -4.00 -1.75 5.87
N LYS A 177 -4.65 -2.88 5.60
CA LYS A 177 -4.09 -4.21 5.85
C LYS A 177 -3.52 -4.77 4.56
N LEU A 178 -2.25 -5.12 4.59
CA LEU A 178 -1.49 -5.65 3.47
C LEU A 178 -1.09 -7.08 3.80
N ARG A 179 -1.33 -8.01 2.87
CA ARG A 179 -0.90 -9.40 3.01
C ARG A 179 0.12 -9.73 1.94
N ALA A 180 1.34 -10.07 2.34
CA ALA A 180 2.34 -10.54 1.40
C ALA A 180 1.93 -11.91 0.83
N GLN A 181 2.25 -12.15 -0.44
CA GLN A 181 2.08 -13.42 -1.12
C GLN A 181 3.44 -13.91 -1.60
N ALA A 182 3.74 -15.16 -1.27
CA ALA A 182 4.95 -15.85 -1.72
C ALA A 182 4.97 -15.97 -3.25
N GLN A 183 6.17 -15.92 -3.82
CA GLN A 183 6.42 -16.13 -5.24
C GLN A 183 6.10 -17.59 -5.59
N GLY A 184 5.15 -17.77 -6.50
CA GLY A 184 4.72 -19.09 -6.98
C GLY A 184 3.28 -19.48 -6.64
N GLU A 185 2.54 -18.69 -5.85
CA GLU A 185 1.09 -18.90 -5.65
C GLU A 185 0.23 -18.29 -6.79
N GLY A 186 0.73 -18.36 -8.03
CA GLY A 186 0.03 -17.98 -9.26
C GLY A 186 -0.22 -19.20 -10.14
N PHE A 187 -1.49 -19.54 -10.32
CA PHE A 187 -2.04 -20.71 -11.03
C PHE A 187 -1.29 -21.10 -12.33
N ILE A 188 -1.02 -22.41 -12.47
CA ILE A 188 -0.58 -23.10 -13.70
C ILE A 188 -1.74 -23.22 -14.69
#